data_AF-I4YP23-F1
#
_entry.id   AF-I4YP23-F1
#
_cell.length_a   1.000
_cell.length_b   1.000
_cell.length_c   1.000
_cell.angle_alpha   90.00
_cell.angle_beta   90.00
_cell.angle_gamma   90.00
#
_symmetry.space_group_name_H-M   'P 1'
#
loop_
_entity.id
_entity.type
_entity.pdbx_description
1 polymer ?
#
loop_
_entity_poly.entity_id
_entity_poly.type
_entity_poly.pdbx_seq_one_letter_code
_entity_poly.pdbx_strand_id
1 'polypeptide(L)'
;MDNPEVIGGRIRRLRLALGYDQARAFCQFVGFSDQALYNYETGKRRISLDEVMKIVTKTGASLDFIYRGLEHTLPGHVLDKLVEYDRQEQKKRAAG
;
A
#
# COMPACT_ATOMS: atom_id res chain seq x y z
N MET A 1 -10.19 -13.31 -3.46
CA MET A 1 -8.92 -12.67 -3.05
C MET A 1 -8.19 -12.35 -4.33
N ASP A 2 -7.73 -11.11 -4.49
CA ASP A 2 -7.17 -10.66 -5.76
C ASP A 2 -5.81 -11.31 -6.06
N ASN A 3 -5.35 -11.14 -7.30
CA ASN A 3 -4.04 -11.64 -7.69
C ASN A 3 -2.91 -10.86 -6.98
N PRO A 4 -1.68 -11.42 -6.90
CA PRO A 4 -0.57 -10.78 -6.18
C PRO A 4 -0.20 -9.39 -6.70
N GLU A 5 -0.33 -9.14 -8.00
CA GLU A 5 0.00 -7.85 -8.62
C GLU A 5 -0.96 -6.74 -8.17
N VAL A 6 -2.26 -7.03 -8.12
CA VAL A 6 -3.29 -6.10 -7.62
C VAL A 6 -3.08 -5.83 -6.13
N ILE A 7 -2.80 -6.87 -5.34
CA ILE A 7 -2.48 -6.73 -3.91
C ILE A 7 -1.23 -5.85 -3.72
N GLY A 8 -0.17 -6.13 -4.48
CA GLY A 8 1.06 -5.36 -4.47
C GLY A 8 0.85 -3.89 -4.84
N GLY A 9 0.03 -3.64 -5.85
CA GLY A 9 -0.36 -2.29 -6.26
C GLY A 9 -1.03 -1.50 -5.15
N ARG A 10 -1.90 -2.14 -4.33
CA ARG A 10 -2.53 -1.48 -3.17
C ARG A 10 -1.53 -1.18 -2.06
N ILE A 11 -0.59 -2.08 -1.79
CA ILE A 11 0.49 -1.83 -0.82
C ILE A 11 1.32 -0.63 -1.26
N ARG A 12 1.68 -0.57 -2.54
CA ARG A 12 2.41 0.57 -3.12
C ARG A 12 1.61 1.86 -3.03
N ARG A 13 0.31 1.84 -3.38
CA ARG A 13 -0.59 2.99 -3.30
C ARG A 13 -0.69 3.50 -1.86
N LEU A 14 -0.87 2.61 -0.89
CA LEU A 14 -0.88 2.94 0.53
C LEU A 14 0.44 3.58 0.98
N ARG A 15 1.59 2.98 0.62
CA ARG A 15 2.91 3.51 0.95
C ARG A 15 3.08 4.94 0.45
N LEU A 16 2.78 5.18 -0.81
CA LEU A 16 2.94 6.49 -1.45
C LEU A 16 1.96 7.51 -0.87
N ALA A 17 0.70 7.13 -0.63
CA ALA A 17 -0.29 8.00 0.00
C ALA A 17 0.08 8.40 1.44
N LEU A 18 0.81 7.54 2.14
CA LEU A 18 1.36 7.85 3.46
C LEU A 18 2.61 8.75 3.42
N GLY A 19 3.08 9.13 2.23
CA GLY A 19 4.23 10.03 2.02
C GLY A 19 5.58 9.31 1.97
N TYR A 20 5.59 7.98 1.86
CA TYR A 20 6.83 7.22 1.74
C TYR A 20 7.20 7.03 0.26
N ASP A 21 7.77 8.05 -0.38
CA ASP A 21 8.21 7.96 -1.77
C ASP A 21 9.28 6.86 -1.97
N GLN A 22 10.18 6.75 -1.00
CA GLN A 22 11.26 5.77 -0.99
C GLN A 22 10.86 4.50 -0.24
N ALA A 23 11.08 3.33 -0.88
CA ALA A 23 10.82 2.01 -0.31
C ALA A 23 11.51 1.81 1.05
N ARG A 24 12.78 2.22 1.16
CA ARG A 24 13.60 2.03 2.36
C ARG A 24 12.98 2.60 3.64
N ALA A 25 12.43 3.80 3.57
CA ALA A 25 11.81 4.45 4.73
C ALA A 25 10.55 3.70 5.19
N PHE A 26 9.74 3.20 4.24
CA PHE A 26 8.59 2.37 4.57
C PHE A 26 9.00 1.01 5.14
N CYS A 27 10.01 0.38 4.55
CA CYS A 27 10.57 -0.88 5.05
C CYS A 27 11.05 -0.76 6.50
N GLN A 28 11.76 0.31 6.84
CA GLN A 28 12.22 0.58 8.21
C GLN A 28 11.05 0.81 9.17
N PHE A 29 10.02 1.52 8.73
CA PHE A 29 8.83 1.77 9.53
C PHE A 29 8.02 0.50 9.83
N VAL A 30 7.85 -0.36 8.82
CA VAL A 30 7.05 -1.59 8.92
C VAL A 30 7.83 -2.78 9.47
N GLY A 31 9.14 -2.85 9.19
CA GLY A 31 9.99 -4.00 9.56
C GLY A 31 10.16 -5.02 8.43
N PHE A 32 10.33 -4.55 7.19
CA PHE A 32 10.64 -5.37 6.01
C PHE A 32 12.08 -5.14 5.52
N SER A 33 12.55 -6.02 4.64
CA SER A 33 13.66 -5.69 3.75
C SER A 33 13.15 -5.03 2.46
N ASP A 34 13.98 -4.20 1.84
CA ASP A 34 13.68 -3.54 0.56
C ASP A 34 13.35 -4.56 -0.54
N GLN A 35 14.07 -5.69 -0.56
CA GLN A 35 13.82 -6.77 -1.51
C GLN A 35 12.45 -7.44 -1.28
N ALA A 36 12.04 -7.62 -0.03
CA ALA A 36 10.74 -8.19 0.29
C ALA A 36 9.62 -7.25 -0.18
N LEU A 37 9.69 -5.96 0.14
CA LEU A 37 8.72 -4.97 -0.30
C LEU A 37 8.64 -4.91 -1.84
N TYR A 38 9.79 -4.89 -2.53
CA TYR A 38 9.82 -4.94 -3.99
C TYR A 38 9.07 -6.17 -4.53
N ASN A 39 9.32 -7.36 -3.98
CA ASN A 39 8.65 -8.58 -4.41
C ASN A 39 7.13 -8.54 -4.15
N TYR A 40 6.70 -7.89 -3.07
CA TYR A 40 5.29 -7.73 -2.75
C TYR A 40 4.61 -6.72 -3.68
N GLU A 41 5.19 -5.52 -3.85
CA GLU A 41 4.62 -4.44 -4.66
C GLU A 41 4.56 -4.77 -6.15
N THR A 42 5.47 -5.63 -6.63
CA THR A 42 5.48 -6.11 -8.02
C THR A 42 4.69 -7.39 -8.24
N GLY A 43 4.10 -7.96 -7.20
CA GLY A 43 3.37 -9.23 -7.28
C GLY A 43 4.23 -10.48 -7.51
N LYS A 44 5.57 -10.34 -7.62
CA LYS A 44 6.52 -11.47 -7.77
C LYS A 44 6.38 -12.48 -6.63
N ARG A 45 6.03 -12.01 -5.44
CA ARG A 45 5.69 -12.85 -4.30
C ARG A 45 4.41 -12.33 -3.64
N ARG A 46 3.47 -13.22 -3.40
CA ARG A 46 2.31 -12.92 -2.55
C ARG A 46 2.80 -12.64 -1.12
N ILE A 47 2.38 -11.50 -0.56
CA ILE A 47 2.61 -11.19 0.85
C ILE A 47 1.84 -12.17 1.74
N SER A 48 2.50 -12.73 2.75
CA SER A 48 1.84 -13.61 3.73
C SER A 48 0.98 -12.80 4.69
N LEU A 49 0.07 -13.47 5.41
CA LEU A 49 -0.75 -12.81 6.42
C LEU A 49 0.11 -12.15 7.51
N ASP A 50 1.14 -12.83 8.01
CA ASP A 50 2.04 -12.30 9.04
C ASP A 50 2.73 -11.00 8.61
N GLU A 51 3.21 -10.93 7.37
CA GLU A 51 3.86 -9.73 6.84
C GLU A 51 2.83 -8.60 6.64
N VAL A 52 1.63 -8.93 6.17
CA VAL A 52 0.54 -7.94 6.04
C VAL A 52 0.11 -7.39 7.40
N MET A 53 0.11 -8.21 8.45
CA MET A 53 -0.24 -7.77 9.80
C MET A 53 0.72 -6.71 10.33
N LYS A 54 1.99 -6.71 9.89
CA LYS A 54 2.93 -5.63 10.21
C LYS A 54 2.48 -4.30 9.60
N ILE A 55 2.02 -4.31 8.34
CA ILE A 55 1.47 -3.12 7.67
C ILE A 55 0.23 -2.62 8.40
N VAL A 56 -0.73 -3.51 8.67
CA VAL A 56 -1.97 -3.20 9.38
C VAL A 56 -1.66 -2.53 10.73
N THR A 57 -0.77 -3.14 11.51
CA THR A 57 -0.39 -2.64 12.85
C THR A 57 0.24 -1.25 12.80
N LYS A 58 1.04 -0.96 11.77
CA LYS A 58 1.80 0.29 11.67
C LYS A 58 1.02 1.42 10.99
N THR A 59 0.14 1.08 10.06
CA THR A 59 -0.54 2.07 9.19
C THR A 59 -2.02 2.26 9.53
N GLY A 60 -2.63 1.32 10.26
CA GLY A 60 -4.08 1.28 10.48
C GLY A 60 -4.88 0.82 9.27
N ALA A 61 -4.24 0.45 8.15
CA ALA A 61 -4.94 -0.13 7.01
C ALA A 61 -5.57 -1.49 7.36
N SER A 62 -6.55 -1.94 6.58
CA SER A 62 -7.27 -3.19 6.82
C SER A 62 -6.82 -4.33 5.89
N LEU A 63 -7.04 -5.57 6.33
CA LEU A 63 -6.86 -6.75 5.48
C LEU A 63 -7.79 -6.73 4.27
N ASP A 64 -9.03 -6.29 4.47
CA ASP A 64 -10.04 -6.20 3.42
C ASP A 64 -9.66 -5.18 2.33
N PHE A 65 -9.06 -4.05 2.70
CA PHE A 65 -8.49 -3.13 1.72
C PHE A 65 -7.34 -3.78 0.95
N ILE A 66 -6.34 -4.34 1.66
CA ILE A 66 -5.14 -4.88 1.00
C ILE A 66 -5.49 -6.03 0.05
N TYR A 67 -6.33 -6.97 0.49
CA TYR A 67 -6.63 -8.19 -0.26
C TYR A 67 -7.84 -8.13 -1.18
N ARG A 68 -8.76 -7.18 -0.97
CA ARG A 68 -10.05 -7.09 -1.70
C ARG A 68 -10.39 -5.68 -2.18
N GLY A 69 -9.62 -4.66 -1.82
CA GLY A 69 -9.85 -3.27 -2.25
C GLY A 69 -11.03 -2.59 -1.59
N LEU A 70 -11.52 -3.09 -0.44
CA LEU A 70 -12.66 -2.52 0.26
C LEU A 70 -12.25 -1.25 1.04
N GLU A 71 -12.21 -0.11 0.36
CA GLU A 71 -11.76 1.17 0.94
C GLU A 71 -12.59 1.64 2.14
N HIS A 72 -13.87 1.28 2.21
CA HIS A 72 -14.75 1.63 3.35
C HIS A 72 -14.34 0.98 4.68
N THR A 73 -13.42 0.01 4.65
CA THR A 73 -12.87 -0.64 5.85
C THR A 73 -11.64 0.08 6.41
N LEU A 74 -11.18 1.13 5.75
CA LEU A 74 -10.06 1.95 6.22
C LEU A 74 -10.50 3.00 7.25
N PRO A 75 -9.62 3.37 8.18
CA PRO A 75 -9.82 4.58 8.99
C PRO A 75 -9.92 5.82 8.10
N GLY A 76 -10.78 6.79 8.47
CA GLY A 76 -11.04 7.99 7.67
C GLY A 76 -9.76 8.73 7.24
N HIS A 77 -8.83 8.95 8.18
CA HIS A 77 -7.56 9.63 7.90
C HIS A 77 -6.63 8.87 6.92
N VAL A 78 -6.76 7.55 6.79
CA VAL A 78 -6.02 6.76 5.79
C VAL A 78 -6.70 6.87 4.43
N LEU A 79 -8.03 6.80 4.40
CA LEU A 79 -8.81 6.99 3.19
C LEU A 79 -8.58 8.38 2.58
N ASP A 80 -8.59 9.43 3.40
CA ASP A 80 -8.35 10.81 2.96
C ASP A 80 -7.00 10.95 2.24
N LYS A 81 -5.95 10.32 2.79
CA LYS A 81 -4.61 10.30 2.18
C LYS A 81 -4.58 9.57 0.83
N LEU A 82 -5.27 8.43 0.72
CA LEU A 82 -5.37 7.68 -0.54
C LEU A 82 -6.10 8.49 -1.62
N VAL A 83 -7.22 9.13 -1.25
CA VAL A 83 -8.01 9.97 -2.16
C VAL A 83 -7.18 11.16 -2.65
N GLU A 84 -6.45 11.82 -1.75
CA GLU A 84 -5.60 12.95 -2.11
C GLU A 84 -4.44 12.52 -3.02
N TYR A 85 -3.79 11.40 -2.72
CA TYR A 85 -2.75 10.82 -3.57
C TYR A 85 -3.26 10.51 -4.98
N ASP A 86 -4.41 9.84 -5.10
CA ASP A 86 -4.96 9.49 -6.41
C ASP A 86 -5.33 10.73 -7.22
N ARG A 87 -5.91 11.75 -6.57
CA ARG A 87 -6.22 13.03 -7.20
C ARG A 87 -4.96 13.69 -7.75
N GLN A 88 -3.86 13.65 -7.01
CA GLN A 88 -2.58 14.20 -7.46
C GLN A 88 -2.02 13.40 -8.65
N GLU A 89 -2.07 12.07 -8.61
CA GLU A 89 -1.59 11.22 -9.71
C GLU A 89 -2.43 11.40 -10.98
N GLN A 90 -3.74 11.54 -10.87
CA GLN A 90 -4.62 11.86 -12.00
C GLN A 90 -4.26 13.20 -12.63
N LYS A 91 -4.05 14.25 -11.82
CA LYS A 91 -3.62 15.56 -12.30
C LYS A 91 -2.28 15.50 -13.04
N LYS A 92 -1.29 14.77 -12.50
CA LYS A 92 0.01 14.60 -13.15
C LYS A 92 -0.11 13.90 -14.51
N ARG A 93 -0.94 12.86 -14.61
CA ARG A 93 -1.19 12.12 -15.86
C ARG A 93 -1.93 12.94 -16.91
N ALA A 94 -2.79 13.87 -16.51
CA ALA A 94 -3.49 14.75 -17.43
C ALA A 94 -2.61 15.90 -17.96
N ALA A 95 -1.50 16.20 -17.27
CA ALA A 95 -0.60 17.31 -17.59
C ALA A 95 0.64 16.89 -18.41
N GLY A 96 0.88 15.61 -18.61
CA GLY A 96 1.99 15.04 -19.40
C GLY A 96 1.48 14.28 -20.61
#